data_AF-A0A3D3HYI5-F1
#
_entry.id   AF-A0A3D3HYI5-F1
#
_cell.length_a   1.000
_cell.length_b   1.000
_cell.length_c   1.000
_cell.angle_alpha   90.00
_cell.angle_beta   90.00
_cell.angle_gamma   90.00
#
_symmetry.space_group_name_H-M   'P 1'
#
loop_
_entity.id
_entity.type
_entity.pdbx_description
1 polymer ?
#
loop_
_entity_poly.entity_id
_entity_poly.type
_entity_poly.pdbx_seq_one_letter_code
_entity_poly.pdbx_strand_id
1 'polypeptide(L)'
;FGVTTEDIAQRRLCPAFVDLMKFEIERTRELYRQADAGMHLIPPQGRLAIRLARDLYAGILDEIERQGYDVFQGRARTSRRRQVETLIRLGWQAAHSK
;
A
#
# COMPACT_ATOMS: atom_id res chain seq x y z
N PHE A 1 13.77 -13.74 10.20
CA PHE A 1 14.50 -12.52 9.81
C PHE A 1 15.58 -12.13 10.81
N GLY A 2 15.36 -12.23 12.13
CA GLY A 2 16.43 -11.92 13.11
C GLY A 2 16.75 -10.43 13.27
N VAL A 3 15.87 -9.56 12.75
CA VAL A 3 15.93 -8.11 12.93
C VAL A 3 15.56 -7.78 14.37
N THR A 4 16.40 -7.00 15.04
CA THR A 4 16.19 -6.51 16.40
C THR A 4 15.59 -5.11 16.40
N THR A 5 15.06 -4.68 17.54
CA THR A 5 14.63 -3.27 17.71
C THR A 5 15.79 -2.29 17.57
N GLU A 6 17.00 -2.69 17.98
CA GLU A 6 18.21 -1.88 17.81
C GLU A 6 18.57 -1.70 16.33
N ASP A 7 18.41 -2.74 15.51
CA ASP A 7 18.60 -2.61 14.05
C ASP A 7 17.69 -1.55 13.44
N ILE A 8 16.44 -1.50 13.89
CA ILE A 8 15.45 -0.52 13.43
C ILE A 8 15.81 0.88 13.95
N ALA A 9 16.17 0.99 15.23
CA ALA A 9 16.57 2.26 15.85
C ALA A 9 17.79 2.88 15.15
N GLN A 10 18.76 2.05 14.79
CA GLN A 10 19.96 2.43 14.05
C GLN A 10 19.74 2.56 12.53
N ARG A 11 18.52 2.34 12.05
CA ARG A 11 18.15 2.41 10.61
C ARG A 11 19.01 1.50 9.73
N ARG A 12 19.34 0.30 10.22
CA ARG A 12 20.18 -0.66 9.50
C ARG A 12 19.40 -1.35 8.38
N LEU A 13 19.69 -0.97 7.15
CA LEU A 13 19.24 -1.69 5.96
C LEU A 13 20.15 -2.92 5.73
N CYS A 14 19.74 -4.07 6.26
CA CYS A 14 20.44 -5.34 6.07
C CYS A 14 19.56 -6.34 5.30
N PRO A 15 20.12 -7.44 4.74
CA PRO A 15 19.32 -8.46 4.05
C PRO A 15 18.17 -9.02 4.91
N ALA A 16 18.42 -9.21 6.20
CA ALA A 16 17.41 -9.62 7.18
C ALA A 16 16.24 -8.61 7.27
N PHE A 17 16.52 -7.31 7.23
CA PHE A 17 15.49 -6.26 7.23
C PHE A 17 14.71 -6.26 5.92
N VAL A 18 15.38 -6.42 4.78
CA VAL A 18 14.73 -6.53 3.47
C VAL A 18 13.77 -7.73 3.44
N ASP A 19 14.19 -8.87 3.97
CA ASP A 19 13.35 -10.07 4.03
C ASP A 19 12.14 -9.89 4.96
N LEU A 20 12.34 -9.20 6.10
CA LEU A 20 11.22 -8.78 6.97
C LEU A 20 10.24 -7.88 6.22
N MET A 21 10.74 -6.87 5.50
CA MET A 21 9.89 -5.95 4.74
C MET A 21 9.08 -6.65 3.65
N LYS A 22 9.69 -7.58 2.92
CA LYS A 22 8.99 -8.42 1.92
C LYS A 22 7.85 -9.21 2.56
N PHE A 23 8.11 -9.83 3.70
CA PHE A 23 7.11 -10.59 4.44
C PHE A 23 5.93 -9.72 4.89
N GLU A 24 6.20 -8.56 5.49
CA GLU A 24 5.12 -7.67 5.96
C GLU A 24 4.34 -7.04 4.79
N ILE A 25 4.99 -6.74 3.67
CA ILE A 25 4.32 -6.27 2.45
C ILE A 25 3.37 -7.34 1.92
N GLU A 26 3.82 -8.59 1.82
CA GLU A 26 2.98 -9.69 1.33
C GLU A 26 1.79 -9.95 2.26
N ARG A 27 2.04 -9.95 3.59
CA ARG A 27 0.98 -10.03 4.59
C ARG A 27 -0.04 -8.89 4.45
N THR A 28 0.43 -7.67 4.17
CA THR A 28 -0.46 -6.52 3.97
C THR A 28 -1.30 -6.67 2.68
N ARG A 29 -0.72 -7.20 1.60
CA ARG A 29 -1.45 -7.51 0.36
C ARG A 29 -2.54 -8.55 0.57
N GLU A 30 -2.28 -9.58 1.36
CA GLU A 30 -3.29 -10.55 1.79
C GLU A 30 -4.43 -9.87 2.55
N LEU A 31 -4.12 -9.02 3.53
CA LEU A 31 -5.14 -8.27 4.29
C LEU A 31 -6.00 -7.38 3.37
N TYR A 32 -5.40 -6.74 2.36
CA TYR A 32 -6.18 -5.99 1.37
C TYR A 32 -7.11 -6.88 0.56
N ARG A 33 -6.66 -8.05 0.10
CA ARG A 33 -7.55 -8.98 -0.61
C ARG A 33 -8.73 -9.43 0.25
N GLN A 34 -8.51 -9.68 1.54
CA GLN A 34 -9.59 -10.01 2.47
C GLN A 34 -10.54 -8.84 2.66
N ALA A 35 -10.03 -7.61 2.81
CA ALA A 35 -10.84 -6.41 2.93
C ALA A 35 -11.65 -6.11 1.65
N ASP A 36 -11.09 -6.38 0.47
CA ASP A 36 -11.74 -6.17 -0.82
C ASP A 36 -13.01 -7.03 -0.95
N ALA A 37 -13.04 -8.23 -0.37
CA ALA A 37 -14.23 -9.07 -0.32
C ALA A 37 -15.39 -8.39 0.45
N GLY A 38 -15.08 -7.60 1.49
CA GLY A 38 -16.06 -6.85 2.28
C GLY A 38 -16.51 -5.51 1.67
N MET A 39 -15.92 -5.08 0.54
CA MET A 39 -16.14 -3.75 -0.04
C MET A 39 -17.60 -3.47 -0.43
N HIS A 40 -18.35 -4.53 -0.75
CA HIS A 40 -19.77 -4.43 -1.10
C HIS A 40 -20.68 -4.11 0.09
N LEU A 41 -20.23 -4.38 1.32
CA LEU A 41 -20.98 -4.10 2.56
C LEU A 41 -20.97 -2.61 2.93
N ILE A 42 -20.03 -1.84 2.37
CA ILE A 42 -19.93 -0.40 2.62
C ILE A 42 -21.08 0.32 1.89
N PRO A 43 -21.78 1.27 2.55
CA PRO A 43 -22.79 2.10 1.90
C PRO A 43 -22.27 2.79 0.63
N PRO A 44 -23.07 2.87 -0.45
CA PRO A 44 -22.62 3.41 -1.73
C PRO A 44 -21.95 4.79 -1.64
N GLN A 45 -22.39 5.64 -0.72
CA GLN A 45 -21.89 7.00 -0.52
C GLN A 45 -20.44 7.04 -0.04
N GLY A 46 -20.01 6.07 0.78
CA GLY A 46 -18.64 6.00 1.34
C GLY A 46 -17.69 5.07 0.57
N ARG A 47 -18.25 4.19 -0.26
CA ARG A 47 -17.51 3.10 -0.91
C ARG A 47 -16.40 3.59 -1.85
N LEU A 48 -16.63 4.69 -2.55
CA LEU A 48 -15.63 5.28 -3.45
C LEU A 48 -14.42 5.81 -2.68
N ALA A 49 -14.65 6.52 -1.58
CA ALA A 49 -13.57 7.07 -0.76
C ALA A 49 -12.72 5.95 -0.13
N ILE A 50 -13.34 4.87 0.33
CA ILE A 50 -12.63 3.72 0.90
C ILE A 50 -11.82 2.99 -0.17
N ARG A 51 -12.36 2.77 -1.37
CA ARG A 51 -11.60 2.19 -2.49
C ARG A 51 -10.39 3.03 -2.88
N LEU A 52 -10.57 4.34 -2.95
CA LEU A 52 -9.48 5.26 -3.23
C LEU A 52 -8.40 5.15 -2.16
N ALA A 53 -8.77 5.22 -0.88
CA ALA A 53 -7.82 5.09 0.22
C ALA A 53 -7.05 3.77 0.14
N ARG A 54 -7.77 2.64 -0.05
CA ARG A 54 -7.17 1.31 -0.24
C ARG A 54 -6.14 1.30 -1.36
N ASP A 55 -6.47 1.83 -2.54
CA ASP A 55 -5.55 1.85 -3.68
C ASP A 55 -4.34 2.76 -3.45
N LEU A 56 -4.53 3.90 -2.78
CA LEU A 56 -3.44 4.80 -2.42
C LEU A 56 -2.47 4.14 -1.42
N TYR A 57 -2.97 3.48 -0.39
CA TYR A 57 -2.12 2.79 0.58
C TYR A 57 -1.42 1.58 -0.03
N ALA A 58 -2.11 0.80 -0.87
CA ALA A 58 -1.48 -0.28 -1.62
C ALA A 58 -0.32 0.24 -2.50
N GLY A 59 -0.50 1.40 -3.15
CA GLY A 59 0.55 2.03 -3.96
C GLY A 59 1.78 2.49 -3.17
N ILE A 60 1.70 2.67 -1.85
CA ILE A 60 2.88 2.94 -1.00
C ILE A 60 3.78 1.70 -0.95
N LEU A 61 3.20 0.50 -0.91
CA LEU A 61 3.96 -0.75 -0.84
C LEU A 61 4.83 -0.92 -2.10
N ASP A 62 4.26 -0.65 -3.28
CA ASP A 62 5.01 -0.68 -4.54
C ASP A 62 6.16 0.34 -4.55
N GLU A 63 5.96 1.51 -3.94
CA GLU A 63 7.02 2.52 -3.85
C GLU A 63 8.14 2.09 -2.91
N ILE A 64 7.81 1.40 -1.81
CA ILE A 64 8.81 0.80 -0.91
C ILE A 64 9.63 -0.25 -1.68
N GLU A 65 8.98 -1.12 -2.46
CA GLU A 65 9.67 -2.11 -3.31
C GLU A 65 10.58 -1.42 -4.35
N ARG A 66 10.10 -0.35 -5.00
CA ARG A 66 10.87 0.44 -5.98
C ARG A 66 12.11 1.09 -5.38
N GLN A 67 12.04 1.48 -4.10
CA GLN A 67 13.16 2.06 -3.35
C GLN A 67 14.10 0.99 -2.77
N GLY A 68 13.93 -0.29 -3.12
CA GLY A 68 14.76 -1.37 -2.61
C GLY A 68 14.52 -1.65 -1.13
N TYR A 69 13.30 -1.41 -0.64
CA TYR A 69 12.88 -1.59 0.76
C TYR A 69 13.55 -0.64 1.77
N ASP A 70 14.30 0.37 1.30
CA ASP A 70 14.91 1.39 2.15
C ASP A 70 13.90 2.45 2.58
N VAL A 71 13.18 2.17 3.66
CA VAL A 71 12.23 3.11 4.29
C VAL A 71 12.93 4.16 5.18
N PHE A 72 14.25 4.07 5.36
CA PHE A 72 15.00 4.92 6.28
C PHE A 72 15.51 6.20 5.62
N GLN A 73 15.82 6.14 4.32
CA GLN A 73 16.30 7.30 3.57
C GLN A 73 15.21 8.33 3.26
N GLY A 74 13.95 7.93 3.26
CA GLY A 74 12.86 8.83 2.99
C GLY A 74 11.50 8.16 3.06
N ARG A 75 10.45 8.98 3.15
CA ARG A 75 9.09 8.47 3.15
C ARG A 75 8.70 8.02 1.74
N ALA A 76 8.34 6.75 1.58
CA ALA A 76 7.67 6.26 0.39
C ALA A 76 6.35 7.04 0.17
N ARG A 77 6.23 7.65 -1.00
CA ARG A 77 5.06 8.44 -1.40
C ARG A 77 4.62 7.95 -2.77
N THR A 78 3.34 7.64 -2.91
CA THR A 78 2.74 7.45 -4.24
C THR A 78 2.97 8.69 -5.08
N SER A 79 3.45 8.53 -6.31
CA SER A 79 3.63 9.66 -7.21
C SER A 79 2.30 10.37 -7.45
N ARG A 80 2.31 11.71 -7.59
CA ARG A 80 1.10 12.49 -7.88
C ARG A 80 0.39 12.00 -9.15
N ARG A 81 1.14 11.46 -10.12
CA ARG A 81 0.61 10.87 -11.35
C ARG A 81 -0.21 9.61 -11.06
N ARG A 82 0.31 8.69 -10.25
CA ARG A 82 -0.41 7.47 -9.86
C ARG A 82 -1.66 7.78 -9.03
N GLN A 83 -1.61 8.82 -8.19
CA GLN A 83 -2.79 9.36 -7.50
C GLN A 83 -3.88 9.82 -8.48
N VAL A 84 -3.52 10.58 -9.51
CA VAL A 84 -4.45 11.07 -10.54
C VAL A 84 -4.99 9.92 -11.39
N GLU A 85 -4.16 8.97 -11.79
CA GLU A 85 -4.59 7.77 -12.53
C GLU A 85 -5.60 6.95 -11.73
N THR A 86 -5.36 6.72 -10.43
CA THR A 86 -6.29 6.01 -9.55
C THR A 86 -7.63 6.74 -9.46
N LEU A 87 -7.62 8.06 -9.33
CA LEU A 87 -8.85 8.87 -9.31
C LEU A 87 -9.63 8.77 -10.63
N ILE A 88 -8.94 8.90 -11.77
CA ILE A 88 -9.57 8.77 -13.10
C ILE A 88 -10.17 7.38 -13.27
N ARG A 89 -9.42 6.32 -12.94
CA ARG A 89 -9.88 4.93 -13.06
C ARG A 89 -11.12 4.66 -12.21
N LEU A 90 -11.12 5.09 -10.94
CA LEU A 90 -12.24 4.87 -10.02
C LEU A 90 -13.46 5.71 -10.43
N GLY A 91 -13.26 6.94 -10.92
CA GLY A 91 -14.33 7.76 -11.47
C GLY A 91 -14.99 7.12 -12.69
N TRP A 92 -14.19 6.52 -13.58
CA TRP A 92 -14.69 5.82 -14.76
C TRP A 92 -15.49 4.56 -14.40
N GLN A 93 -15.01 3.77 -13.43
CA GLN A 93 -15.73 2.59 -12.92
C GLN A 93 -17.05 2.95 -12.22
N ALA A 94 -17.08 4.06 -11.49
CA ALA A 94 -18.31 4.56 -10.86
C ALA A 94 -19.33 5.06 -11.91
N ALA A 95 -18.86 5.65 -13.01
CA ALA A 95 -19.73 6.14 -14.09
C ALA A 95 -20.34 5.02 -14.94
N HIS A 96 -19.68 3.86 -15.06
CA HIS A 96 -20.10 2.73 -15.90
C HIS A 96 -20.72 1.55 -15.10
N SER A 97 -20.94 1.68 -13.80
CA SER A 97 -21.67 0.69 -12.97
C SER A 97 -23.18 1.01 -12.83
N LYS A 98 -23.80 1.53 -13.89
CA LYS A 98 -25.26 1.68 -13.98
C LYS A 98 -25.84 0.63 -14.93
#